data_AF-A0A179IAT8-F1
#
_entry.id   AF-A0A179IAT8-F1
#
_cell.length_a   1.000
_cell.length_b   1.000
_cell.length_c   1.000
_cell.angle_alpha   90.00
_cell.angle_beta   90.00
_cell.angle_gamma   90.00
#
_symmetry.space_group_name_H-M   'P 1'
#
loop_
_entity.id
_entity.type
_entity.pdbx_description
1 polymer ?
#
loop_
_entity_poly.entity_id
_entity_poly.type
_entity_poly.pdbx_seq_one_letter_code
_entity_poly.pdbx_strand_id
1 'polypeptide(L)'
;PDRRAFWYDEDDPDTFTEEHDEFNEDDMMSMAHNKLDEVREMRHYTRLAVWEMPLLSKLAKPFEVPKADQVLRWRYTTYMGEAHPAESKVVVQFAPADLGLTDVQTSKLRKLAGARLNPETDVVKMGCGRYEHQAQNKQYLQQLVSTLIAEAKDPQDTFEDVALDTRHFYRATKAGGRRLQKNKPKFPPEWRMTPQRREQLAEQRAQVARAEAQRLEQGTVVDGQQKVDGYLMQRLVEEQQKAAAEPVPVPVGRGPARAARR
;
A
#
# COMPACT_ATOMS: atom_id res chain seq x y z
N PRO A 1 64.24 39.37 -6.72
CA PRO A 1 62.80 39.14 -6.98
C PRO A 1 62.40 39.48 -8.43
N ASP A 2 61.91 38.48 -9.17
CA ASP A 2 61.38 38.69 -10.52
C ASP A 2 60.01 39.38 -10.42
N ARG A 3 59.90 40.61 -10.94
CA ARG A 3 58.66 41.42 -10.89
C ARG A 3 57.51 40.83 -11.71
N ARG A 4 57.78 39.82 -12.53
CA ARG A 4 56.77 39.09 -13.32
C ARG A 4 56.32 37.79 -12.66
N ALA A 5 56.95 37.37 -11.56
CA ALA A 5 56.56 36.17 -10.85
C ALA A 5 55.15 36.33 -10.26
N PHE A 6 54.35 35.27 -10.30
CA PHE A 6 52.96 35.30 -9.84
C PHE A 6 52.85 35.64 -8.34
N TRP A 7 53.82 35.18 -7.54
CA TRP A 7 53.90 35.41 -6.09
C TRP A 7 54.67 36.68 -5.69
N TYR A 8 55.07 37.52 -6.66
CA TYR A 8 55.73 38.79 -6.36
C TYR A 8 54.72 39.82 -5.84
N ASP A 9 54.98 40.35 -4.63
CA ASP A 9 54.24 41.46 -4.04
C ASP A 9 55.11 42.73 -4.06
N GLU A 10 54.49 43.87 -4.38
CA GLU A 10 55.18 45.16 -4.45
C GLU A 10 55.37 45.78 -3.06
N ASP A 11 54.51 45.43 -2.09
CA ASP A 11 54.58 45.87 -0.69
C ASP A 11 55.53 45.02 0.17
N ASP A 12 55.91 43.81 -0.29
CA ASP A 12 56.90 42.93 0.35
C ASP A 12 57.86 42.28 -0.68
N PRO A 13 58.93 43.00 -1.10
CA PRO A 13 59.82 42.57 -2.18
C PRO A 13 60.78 41.43 -1.81
N ASP A 14 60.85 41.05 -0.53
CA ASP A 14 61.69 39.94 -0.03
C ASP A 14 60.94 38.60 0.00
N THR A 15 59.67 38.58 -0.41
CA THR A 15 58.87 37.36 -0.53
C THR A 15 59.54 36.39 -1.51
N PHE A 16 59.63 35.11 -1.13
CA PHE A 16 60.33 34.10 -1.89
C PHE A 16 59.64 33.87 -3.26
N THR A 17 60.27 34.32 -4.34
CA THR A 17 59.72 34.26 -5.70
C THR A 17 60.16 33.03 -6.51
N GLU A 18 60.89 32.08 -5.93
CA GLU A 18 61.26 30.84 -6.66
C GLU A 18 60.01 29.94 -6.82
N GLU A 19 59.85 29.36 -8.00
CA GLU A 19 58.67 28.59 -8.42
C GLU A 19 58.51 27.31 -7.58
N HIS A 20 57.71 27.37 -6.52
CA HIS A 20 57.19 26.19 -5.81
C HIS A 20 55.89 25.64 -6.43
N ASP A 21 55.53 26.10 -7.63
CA ASP A 21 54.30 25.75 -8.32
C ASP A 21 54.38 24.43 -9.11
N GLU A 22 55.55 23.76 -9.10
CA GLU A 22 55.72 22.46 -9.74
C GLU A 22 55.04 21.36 -8.92
N PHE A 23 54.02 20.73 -9.51
CA PHE A 23 53.26 19.65 -8.88
C PHE A 23 54.04 18.32 -8.97
N ASN A 24 54.51 17.83 -7.83
CA ASN A 24 55.30 16.59 -7.70
C ASN A 24 54.46 15.31 -7.67
N GLU A 25 53.16 15.39 -8.00
CA GLU A 25 52.22 14.25 -7.95
C GLU A 25 52.07 13.61 -6.55
N ASP A 26 52.32 14.39 -5.48
CA ASP A 26 52.33 13.95 -4.08
C ASP A 26 51.04 14.27 -3.30
N ASP A 27 50.13 15.05 -3.89
CA ASP A 27 48.82 15.34 -3.32
C ASP A 27 47.68 15.06 -4.30
N MET A 28 46.48 14.85 -3.77
CA MET A 28 45.27 14.64 -4.55
C MET A 28 44.37 15.87 -4.48
N MET A 29 43.48 16.02 -5.47
CA MET A 29 42.45 17.06 -5.43
C MET A 29 41.51 16.88 -4.24
N SER A 30 40.90 17.96 -3.75
CA SER A 30 39.96 17.94 -2.61
C SER A 30 38.85 16.89 -2.74
N MET A 31 38.30 16.67 -3.95
CA MET A 31 37.28 15.63 -4.19
C MET A 31 37.81 14.20 -3.97
N ALA A 32 39.09 13.97 -4.28
CA ALA A 32 39.74 12.68 -4.05
C ALA A 32 40.07 12.48 -2.56
N HIS A 33 40.43 13.54 -1.82
CA HIS A 33 40.53 13.49 -0.36
C HIS A 33 39.20 13.13 0.31
N ASN A 34 38.09 13.75 -0.11
CA ASN A 34 36.76 13.39 0.39
C ASN A 34 36.44 11.90 0.16
N LYS A 35 36.84 11.35 -1.00
CA LYS A 35 36.65 9.92 -1.28
C LYS A 35 37.57 9.04 -0.42
N LEU A 36 38.79 9.48 -0.17
CA LEU A 36 39.71 8.78 0.72
C LEU A 36 39.18 8.76 2.17
N ASP A 37 38.59 9.85 2.64
CA ASP A 37 37.96 9.94 3.96
C ASP A 37 36.75 9.02 4.08
N GLU A 38 35.89 8.97 3.05
CA GLU A 38 34.81 7.97 2.99
C GLU A 38 35.35 6.54 3.14
N VAL A 39 36.46 6.21 2.46
CA VAL A 39 37.11 4.89 2.61
C VAL A 39 37.64 4.68 4.03
N ARG A 40 38.21 5.71 4.67
CA ARG A 40 38.68 5.64 6.06
C ARG A 40 37.52 5.38 7.02
N GLU A 41 36.39 6.06 6.85
CA GLU A 41 35.17 5.83 7.63
C GLU A 41 34.63 4.41 7.43
N MET A 42 34.56 3.93 6.19
CA MET A 42 34.15 2.55 5.88
C MET A 42 35.08 1.52 6.55
N ARG A 43 36.39 1.77 6.53
CA ARG A 43 37.38 0.92 7.23
C ARG A 43 37.23 0.99 8.75
N HIS A 44 36.82 2.13 9.30
CA HIS A 44 36.51 2.28 10.71
C HIS A 44 35.28 1.44 11.10
N TYR A 45 34.15 1.58 10.39
CA TYR A 45 32.94 0.79 10.68
C TYR A 45 33.14 -0.72 10.47
N THR A 46 33.90 -1.13 9.46
CA THR A 46 34.24 -2.56 9.28
C THR A 46 35.10 -3.09 10.42
N ARG A 47 36.03 -2.29 10.97
CA ARG A 47 36.78 -2.66 12.17
C ARG A 47 35.85 -2.82 13.39
N LEU A 48 34.93 -1.88 13.62
CA LEU A 48 33.93 -1.99 14.68
C LEU A 48 33.08 -3.25 14.52
N ALA A 49 32.65 -3.55 13.29
CA ALA A 49 31.85 -4.74 12.99
C ALA A 49 32.58 -6.06 13.26
N VAL A 50 33.88 -6.12 13.00
CA VAL A 50 34.68 -7.35 13.19
C VAL A 50 35.08 -7.53 14.65
N TRP A 51 35.48 -6.47 15.35
CA TRP A 51 36.09 -6.58 16.66
C TRP A 51 35.17 -6.22 17.83
N GLU A 52 34.29 -5.24 17.66
CA GLU A 52 33.43 -4.75 18.75
C GLU A 52 32.03 -5.34 18.73
N MET A 53 31.38 -5.43 17.56
CA MET A 53 30.01 -5.96 17.46
C MET A 53 29.86 -7.38 18.01
N PRO A 54 30.81 -8.33 17.83
CA PRO A 54 30.69 -9.65 18.45
C PRO A 54 30.70 -9.59 19.98
N LEU A 55 31.32 -8.58 20.58
CA LEU A 55 31.31 -8.40 22.04
C LEU A 55 29.93 -8.01 22.57
N LEU A 56 29.09 -7.34 21.75
CA LEU A 56 27.71 -7.01 22.13
C LEU A 56 26.85 -8.26 22.36
N SER A 57 27.19 -9.39 21.72
CA SER A 57 26.49 -10.67 21.95
C SER A 57 26.56 -11.11 23.43
N LYS A 58 27.61 -10.73 24.16
CA LYS A 58 27.77 -11.03 25.60
C LYS A 58 26.78 -10.25 26.47
N LEU A 59 26.29 -9.10 25.99
CA LEU A 59 25.33 -8.24 26.69
C LEU A 59 23.88 -8.46 26.22
N ALA A 60 23.69 -9.28 25.19
CA ALA A 60 22.39 -9.59 24.65
C ALA A 60 21.56 -10.41 25.66
N LYS A 61 20.29 -10.02 25.82
CA LYS A 61 19.31 -10.76 26.61
C LYS A 61 18.31 -11.43 25.66
N PRO A 62 17.94 -12.71 25.88
CA PRO A 62 16.93 -13.36 25.05
C PRO A 62 15.58 -12.65 25.20
N PHE A 63 14.80 -12.66 24.12
CA PHE A 63 13.45 -12.09 24.15
C PHE A 63 12.51 -13.02 24.92
N GLU A 64 11.92 -12.52 25.99
CA GLU A 64 10.87 -13.20 26.75
C GLU A 64 9.51 -12.63 26.38
N VAL A 65 8.55 -13.51 26.09
CA VAL A 65 7.17 -13.12 25.80
C VAL A 65 6.54 -12.52 27.06
N PRO A 66 5.76 -11.43 26.94
CA PRO A 66 5.07 -10.84 28.09
C PRO A 66 4.13 -11.85 28.76
N LYS A 67 4.09 -11.81 30.09
CA LYS A 67 3.19 -12.64 30.90
C LYS A 67 1.74 -12.18 30.76
N ALA A 68 0.78 -13.05 31.12
CA ALA A 68 -0.65 -12.72 31.09
C ALA A 68 -1.00 -11.46 31.92
N ASP A 69 -0.28 -11.20 33.01
CA ASP A 69 -0.50 -10.01 33.87
C ASP A 69 -0.06 -8.69 33.19
N GLN A 70 0.77 -8.76 32.15
CA GLN A 70 1.34 -7.60 31.47
C GLN A 70 0.43 -7.14 30.31
N VAL A 71 -0.78 -6.73 30.66
CA VAL A 71 -1.85 -6.37 29.72
C VAL A 71 -1.67 -5.01 29.04
N LEU A 72 -0.84 -4.12 29.63
CA LEU A 72 -0.66 -2.75 29.15
C LEU A 72 0.56 -2.64 28.23
N ARG A 73 0.34 -2.21 26.99
CA ARG A 73 1.40 -1.88 26.03
C ARG A 73 1.69 -0.39 26.01
N TRP A 74 2.86 -0.02 26.49
CA TRP A 74 3.35 1.36 26.48
C TRP A 74 4.19 1.65 25.24
N ARG A 75 4.10 2.87 24.71
CA ARG A 75 4.94 3.38 23.64
C ARG A 75 5.55 4.72 24.05
N TYR A 76 6.88 4.76 24.00
CA TYR A 76 7.71 5.95 24.20
C TYR A 76 8.31 6.37 22.86
N THR A 77 8.58 7.66 22.70
CA THR A 77 9.23 8.22 21.50
C THR A 77 10.52 8.88 21.97
N THR A 78 11.62 8.65 21.26
CA THR A 78 12.93 9.25 21.54
C THR A 78 13.54 9.73 20.23
N TYR A 79 14.21 10.87 20.23
CA TYR A 79 14.81 11.50 19.04
C TYR A 79 16.35 11.42 19.04
N MET A 80 16.92 10.56 19.88
CA MET A 80 18.34 10.16 19.86
C MET A 80 19.33 11.34 19.78
N GLY A 81 19.25 12.25 20.76
CA GLY A 81 20.17 13.40 20.89
C GLY A 81 19.50 14.75 20.64
N GLU A 82 18.33 14.77 19.99
CA GLU A 82 17.55 16.00 19.79
C GLU A 82 16.47 16.16 20.87
N ALA A 83 16.33 17.38 21.39
CA ALA A 83 15.22 17.74 22.27
C ALA A 83 14.00 18.10 21.43
N HIS A 84 12.98 17.22 21.42
CA HIS A 84 11.75 17.45 20.68
C HIS A 84 10.53 17.45 21.62
N PRO A 85 9.60 18.41 21.53
CA PRO A 85 8.47 18.52 22.46
C PRO A 85 7.55 17.29 22.45
N ALA A 86 7.48 16.55 21.33
CA ALA A 86 6.71 15.31 21.24
C ALA A 86 7.35 14.11 21.98
N GLU A 87 8.60 14.22 22.42
CA GLU A 87 9.27 13.20 23.23
C GLU A 87 8.55 12.97 24.55
N SER A 88 8.01 14.02 25.18
CA SER A 88 7.27 13.91 26.44
C SER A 88 6.04 12.99 26.35
N LYS A 89 5.46 12.82 25.16
CA LYS A 89 4.19 12.11 24.95
C LYS A 89 4.34 10.61 25.12
N VAL A 90 3.51 10.06 26.01
CA VAL A 90 3.39 8.61 26.24
C VAL A 90 2.05 8.11 25.72
N VAL A 91 2.03 6.92 25.10
CA VAL A 91 0.81 6.26 24.62
C VAL A 91 0.67 4.90 25.28
N VAL A 92 -0.52 4.59 25.80
CA VAL A 92 -0.88 3.28 26.33
C VAL A 92 -1.94 2.63 25.43
N GLN A 93 -1.81 1.32 25.25
CA GLN A 93 -2.74 0.48 24.52
C GLN A 93 -3.05 -0.77 25.35
N PHE A 94 -4.31 -1.16 25.42
CA PHE A 94 -4.74 -2.39 26.08
C PHE A 94 -6.06 -2.88 25.48
N ALA A 95 -6.31 -4.18 25.58
CA ALA A 95 -7.59 -4.76 25.21
C ALA A 95 -8.50 -4.89 26.45
N PRO A 96 -9.79 -4.54 26.37
CA PRO A 96 -10.74 -4.74 27.47
C PRO A 96 -10.85 -6.19 27.93
N ALA A 97 -10.70 -7.14 27.00
CA ALA A 97 -10.79 -8.57 27.26
C ALA A 97 -9.68 -9.09 28.18
N ASP A 98 -8.48 -8.53 28.08
CA ASP A 98 -7.31 -8.99 28.85
C ASP A 98 -7.37 -8.58 30.34
N LEU A 99 -8.29 -7.67 30.70
CA LEU A 99 -8.41 -7.13 32.07
C LEU A 99 -9.14 -8.07 33.05
N GLY A 100 -9.67 -9.22 32.59
CA GLY A 100 -10.36 -10.19 33.45
C GLY A 100 -11.66 -9.66 34.07
N LEU A 101 -12.34 -8.74 33.39
CA LEU A 101 -13.63 -8.18 33.82
C LEU A 101 -14.80 -9.05 33.33
N THR A 102 -15.97 -8.95 33.97
CA THR A 102 -17.18 -9.64 33.49
C THR A 102 -17.69 -9.02 32.17
N ASP A 103 -18.51 -9.74 31.41
CA ASP A 103 -19.01 -9.25 30.11
C ASP A 103 -19.77 -7.91 30.21
N VAL A 104 -20.52 -7.70 31.30
CA VAL A 104 -21.22 -6.44 31.57
C VAL A 104 -20.21 -5.32 31.85
N GLN A 105 -19.20 -5.58 32.67
CA GLN A 105 -18.15 -4.62 33.02
C GLN A 105 -17.24 -4.29 31.82
N THR A 106 -16.92 -5.27 30.96
CA THR A 106 -16.16 -5.03 29.73
C THR A 106 -16.98 -4.19 28.74
N SER A 107 -18.28 -4.46 28.62
CA SER A 107 -19.20 -3.65 27.80
C SER A 107 -19.28 -2.21 28.33
N LYS A 108 -19.38 -2.02 29.65
CA LYS A 108 -19.31 -0.71 30.30
C LYS A 108 -17.98 -0.01 30.03
N LEU A 109 -16.85 -0.70 30.16
CA LEU A 109 -15.52 -0.14 29.88
C LEU A 109 -15.37 0.29 28.42
N ARG A 110 -15.90 -0.50 27.47
CA ARG A 110 -15.93 -0.15 26.04
C ARG A 110 -16.71 1.14 25.80
N LYS A 111 -17.83 1.33 26.49
CA LYS A 111 -18.65 2.56 26.42
C LYS A 111 -17.92 3.76 27.03
N LEU A 112 -17.31 3.60 28.21
CA LEU A 112 -16.54 4.65 28.89
C LEU A 112 -15.30 5.10 28.08
N ALA A 113 -14.64 4.18 27.37
CA ALA A 113 -13.52 4.51 26.50
C ALA A 113 -13.93 5.44 25.34
N GLY A 114 -15.17 5.32 24.86
CA GLY A 114 -15.75 6.14 23.79
C GLY A 114 -14.91 6.08 22.51
N ALA A 115 -14.53 7.26 21.99
CA ALA A 115 -13.77 7.38 20.74
C ALA A 115 -12.35 6.79 20.78
N ARG A 116 -11.84 6.42 21.97
CA ARG A 116 -10.51 5.81 22.16
C ARG A 116 -10.49 4.32 21.84
N LEU A 117 -11.66 3.67 21.86
CA LEU A 117 -11.81 2.27 21.48
C LEU A 117 -11.80 2.14 19.95
N ASN A 118 -11.00 1.22 19.43
CA ASN A 118 -11.15 0.73 18.07
C ASN A 118 -12.09 -0.50 18.07
N PRO A 119 -13.31 -0.41 17.49
CA PRO A 119 -14.26 -1.52 17.48
C PRO A 119 -13.81 -2.72 16.63
N GLU A 120 -12.90 -2.55 15.68
CA GLU A 120 -12.44 -3.64 14.80
C GLU A 120 -11.40 -4.54 15.50
N THR A 121 -10.47 -3.93 16.23
CA THR A 121 -9.40 -4.66 16.92
C THR A 121 -9.67 -4.87 18.41
N ASP A 122 -10.76 -4.29 18.94
CA ASP A 122 -11.09 -4.24 20.37
C ASP A 122 -9.93 -3.74 21.25
N VAL A 123 -9.21 -2.72 20.77
CA VAL A 123 -8.08 -2.11 21.49
C VAL A 123 -8.43 -0.68 21.86
N VAL A 124 -8.25 -0.33 23.14
CA VAL A 124 -8.34 1.04 23.63
C VAL A 124 -6.96 1.67 23.52
N LYS A 125 -6.86 2.80 22.82
CA LYS A 125 -5.62 3.57 22.66
C LYS A 125 -5.80 4.97 23.23
N MET A 126 -4.94 5.34 24.17
CA MET A 126 -4.94 6.69 24.75
C MET A 126 -3.51 7.17 24.97
N GLY A 127 -3.30 8.49 24.88
CA GLY A 127 -1.99 9.08 25.11
C GLY A 127 -2.09 10.38 25.89
N CYS A 128 -1.02 10.70 26.59
CA CYS A 128 -0.88 11.91 27.37
C CYS A 128 0.45 12.59 27.00
N GLY A 129 0.39 13.90 26.79
CA GLY A 129 1.53 14.79 26.62
C GLY A 129 1.22 16.13 27.28
N ARG A 130 0.55 16.09 28.44
CA ARG A 130 0.16 17.27 29.21
C ARG A 130 1.29 17.76 30.11
N TYR A 131 2.12 16.83 30.57
CA TYR A 131 3.25 17.09 31.46
C TYR A 131 4.56 17.09 30.69
N GLU A 132 5.56 17.74 31.26
CA GLU A 132 6.89 17.88 30.66
C GLU A 132 7.65 16.54 30.61
N HIS A 133 7.59 15.78 31.70
CA HIS A 133 8.32 14.51 31.79
C HIS A 133 7.47 13.31 31.37
N GLN A 134 8.08 12.39 30.60
CA GLN A 134 7.47 11.12 30.20
C GLN A 134 6.97 10.30 31.41
N ALA A 135 7.70 10.31 32.51
CA ALA A 135 7.33 9.60 33.74
C ALA A 135 5.99 10.10 34.33
N GLN A 136 5.79 11.42 34.34
CA GLN A 136 4.54 12.04 34.81
C GLN A 136 3.37 11.70 33.87
N ASN A 137 3.59 11.78 32.56
CA ASN A 137 2.58 11.38 31.56
C ASN A 137 2.20 9.90 31.69
N LYS A 138 3.17 9.01 31.97
CA LYS A 138 2.92 7.59 32.24
C LYS A 138 2.09 7.38 33.51
N GLN A 139 2.47 8.04 34.61
CA GLN A 139 1.77 7.91 35.89
C GLN A 139 0.31 8.38 35.79
N TYR A 140 0.08 9.51 35.11
CA TYR A 140 -1.27 9.99 34.84
C TYR A 140 -2.11 8.97 34.05
N LEU A 141 -1.53 8.37 33.00
CA LEU A 141 -2.22 7.34 32.23
C LEU A 141 -2.49 6.09 33.05
N GLN A 142 -1.57 5.69 33.94
CA GLN A 142 -1.78 4.57 34.84
C GLN A 142 -2.94 4.83 35.81
N GLN A 143 -3.01 6.02 36.40
CA GLN A 143 -4.12 6.44 37.25
C GLN A 143 -5.42 6.43 36.45
N LEU A 144 -5.44 7.00 35.25
CA LEU A 144 -6.62 7.03 34.39
C LEU A 144 -7.13 5.63 34.03
N VAL A 145 -6.22 4.68 33.74
CA VAL A 145 -6.60 3.30 33.47
C VAL A 145 -7.17 2.65 34.74
N SER A 146 -6.57 2.90 35.90
CA SER A 146 -7.09 2.37 37.17
C SER A 146 -8.47 2.93 37.51
N THR A 147 -8.73 4.22 37.24
CA THR A 147 -10.05 4.83 37.42
C THR A 147 -11.05 4.24 36.43
N LEU A 148 -10.68 4.03 35.17
CA LEU A 148 -11.58 3.39 34.20
C LEU A 148 -11.96 1.97 34.60
N ILE A 149 -11.03 1.21 35.19
CA ILE A 149 -11.30 -0.14 35.70
C ILE A 149 -12.19 -0.07 36.95
N ALA A 150 -11.98 0.88 37.84
CA ALA A 150 -12.81 1.08 39.02
C ALA A 150 -14.25 1.44 38.63
N GLU A 151 -14.42 2.41 37.72
CA GLU A 151 -15.72 2.80 37.19
C GLU A 151 -16.42 1.64 36.44
N ALA A 152 -15.66 0.84 35.69
CA ALA A 152 -16.22 -0.33 35.03
C ALA A 152 -16.74 -1.38 36.01
N LYS A 153 -16.15 -1.49 37.21
CA LYS A 153 -16.56 -2.42 38.27
C LYS A 153 -17.71 -1.89 39.12
N ASP A 154 -17.97 -0.59 39.12
CA ASP A 154 -19.04 0.02 39.92
C ASP A 154 -20.43 -0.46 39.47
N PRO A 155 -21.24 -1.08 40.35
CA PRO A 155 -22.55 -1.64 40.01
C PRO A 155 -23.69 -0.62 39.94
N GLN A 156 -23.46 0.66 40.28
CA GLN A 156 -24.53 1.67 40.32
C GLN A 156 -25.25 1.86 38.97
N ASP A 157 -24.48 1.88 37.88
CA ASP A 157 -24.99 2.02 36.52
C ASP A 157 -24.20 1.11 35.57
N THR A 158 -24.87 0.16 34.92
CA THR A 158 -24.25 -0.81 34.01
C THR A 158 -24.27 -0.36 32.55
N PHE A 159 -24.97 0.75 32.24
CA PHE A 159 -25.18 1.28 30.89
C PHE A 159 -25.73 0.27 29.87
N GLU A 160 -26.43 -0.79 30.28
CA GLU A 160 -26.91 -1.84 29.36
C GLU A 160 -27.89 -1.31 28.31
N ASP A 161 -28.68 -0.30 28.67
CA ASP A 161 -29.59 0.44 27.81
C ASP A 161 -28.87 1.22 26.69
N VAL A 162 -27.63 1.64 26.92
CA VAL A 162 -26.82 2.38 25.95
C VAL A 162 -26.07 1.43 25.02
N ALA A 163 -26.41 1.46 23.73
CA ALA A 163 -25.66 0.74 22.70
C ALA A 163 -24.25 1.32 22.50
N LEU A 164 -23.29 0.47 22.11
CA LEU A 164 -21.91 0.90 21.85
C LEU A 164 -21.85 1.85 20.64
N ASP A 165 -21.45 3.10 20.87
CA ASP A 165 -21.24 4.06 19.79
C ASP A 165 -19.97 3.71 19.00
N THR A 166 -20.13 3.49 17.70
CA THR A 166 -19.06 3.14 16.76
C THR A 166 -18.88 4.20 15.67
N ARG A 167 -19.61 5.31 15.74
CA ARG A 167 -19.66 6.36 14.70
C ARG A 167 -18.30 7.01 14.46
N HIS A 168 -17.48 7.20 15.50
CA HIS A 168 -16.13 7.76 15.38
C HIS A 168 -15.26 6.95 14.41
N PHE A 169 -15.34 5.62 14.52
CA PHE A 169 -14.60 4.71 13.67
C PHE A 169 -15.12 4.70 12.23
N TYR A 170 -16.44 4.66 12.04
CA TYR A 170 -17.06 4.74 10.71
C TYR A 170 -16.76 6.06 9.98
N ARG A 171 -16.73 7.18 10.71
CA ARG A 171 -16.40 8.50 10.12
C ARG A 171 -14.93 8.58 9.73
N ALA A 172 -14.02 8.13 10.62
CA ALA A 172 -12.58 8.14 10.35
C ALA A 172 -12.21 7.25 9.15
N THR A 173 -12.83 6.07 9.03
CA THR A 173 -12.61 5.16 7.89
C THR A 173 -13.13 5.75 6.58
N LYS A 174 -14.31 6.37 6.58
CA LYS A 174 -14.85 7.05 5.39
C LYS A 174 -13.99 8.24 4.93
N ALA A 175 -13.49 9.05 5.87
CA ALA A 175 -12.68 10.23 5.57
C ALA A 175 -11.27 9.88 5.04
N GLY A 176 -10.66 8.81 5.55
CA GLY A 176 -9.31 8.38 5.13
C GLY A 176 -9.25 7.60 3.83
N GLY A 177 -10.30 7.61 2.99
CA GLY A 177 -10.40 6.81 1.74
C GLY A 177 -10.43 5.29 1.93
N ARG A 178 -10.18 4.82 3.16
CA ARG A 178 -10.16 3.43 3.57
C ARG A 178 -11.61 3.01 3.80
N ARG A 179 -12.35 2.74 2.71
CA ARG A 179 -13.66 2.08 2.77
C ARG A 179 -13.52 0.95 3.78
N LEU A 180 -14.27 1.05 4.87
CA LEU A 180 -14.29 0.05 5.91
C LEU A 180 -14.33 -1.30 5.19
N GLN A 181 -13.27 -2.10 5.35
CA GLN A 181 -13.02 -3.28 4.55
C GLN A 181 -13.94 -4.42 5.00
N LYS A 182 -15.24 -4.13 5.04
CA LYS A 182 -16.28 -5.01 5.57
C LYS A 182 -16.31 -6.33 4.83
N ASN A 183 -15.79 -6.38 3.60
CA ASN A 183 -15.34 -7.61 2.94
C ASN A 183 -14.29 -7.24 1.89
N LYS A 184 -12.99 -7.38 2.20
CA LYS A 184 -12.01 -7.52 1.12
C LYS A 184 -12.45 -8.71 0.27
N PRO A 185 -12.71 -8.57 -1.04
CA PRO A 185 -13.00 -9.73 -1.87
C PRO A 185 -11.82 -10.68 -1.74
N LYS A 186 -12.11 -11.88 -1.23
CA LYS A 186 -11.10 -12.95 -1.11
C LYS A 186 -11.20 -13.79 -2.36
N PHE A 187 -10.05 -14.34 -2.78
CA PHE A 187 -10.05 -15.32 -3.85
C PHE A 187 -10.96 -16.50 -3.46
N PRO A 188 -11.97 -16.85 -4.29
CA PRO A 188 -12.90 -17.89 -3.93
C PRO A 188 -12.19 -19.24 -3.73
N PRO A 189 -12.44 -19.95 -2.62
CA PRO A 189 -11.78 -21.23 -2.35
C PRO A 189 -12.07 -22.27 -3.44
N GLU A 190 -13.24 -22.22 -4.07
CA GLU A 190 -13.67 -23.11 -5.16
C GLU A 190 -12.86 -22.97 -6.46
N TRP A 191 -12.16 -21.84 -6.65
CA TRP A 191 -11.30 -21.62 -7.82
C TRP A 191 -9.87 -22.11 -7.59
N ARG A 192 -9.54 -22.55 -6.38
CA ARG A 192 -8.23 -23.14 -6.10
C ARG A 192 -8.09 -24.44 -6.89
N MET A 193 -7.01 -24.56 -7.63
CA MET A 193 -6.70 -25.76 -8.44
C MET A 193 -6.21 -26.93 -7.57
N THR A 194 -7.09 -27.46 -6.73
CA THR A 194 -6.89 -28.71 -5.99
C THR A 194 -6.87 -29.91 -6.96
N PRO A 195 -6.27 -31.06 -6.59
CA PRO A 195 -6.25 -32.24 -7.45
C PRO A 195 -7.66 -32.68 -7.86
N GLN A 196 -8.59 -32.72 -6.91
CA GLN A 196 -10.01 -33.00 -7.17
C GLN A 196 -10.64 -32.02 -8.18
N ARG A 197 -10.32 -30.73 -8.09
CA ARG A 197 -10.83 -29.72 -9.04
C ARG A 197 -10.25 -29.92 -10.44
N ARG A 198 -9.00 -30.36 -10.57
CA ARG A 198 -8.39 -30.67 -11.88
C ARG A 198 -9.06 -31.85 -12.55
N GLU A 199 -9.37 -32.90 -11.79
CA GLU A 199 -10.13 -34.07 -12.27
C GLU A 199 -11.53 -33.65 -12.74
N GLN A 200 -12.28 -32.90 -11.91
CA GLN A 200 -13.59 -32.35 -12.29
C GLN A 200 -13.52 -31.52 -13.58
N LEU A 201 -12.49 -30.69 -13.74
CA LEU A 201 -12.32 -29.88 -14.95
C LEU A 201 -11.95 -30.74 -16.17
N ALA A 202 -11.17 -31.79 -15.98
CA ALA A 202 -10.85 -32.73 -17.05
C ALA A 202 -12.10 -33.50 -17.51
N GLU A 203 -12.93 -33.96 -16.58
CA GLU A 203 -14.21 -34.60 -16.86
C GLU A 203 -15.17 -33.64 -17.56
N GLN A 204 -15.32 -32.41 -17.07
CA GLN A 204 -16.15 -31.38 -17.70
C GLN A 204 -15.69 -31.10 -19.14
N ARG A 205 -14.38 -30.94 -19.37
CA ARG A 205 -13.82 -30.74 -20.71
C ARG A 205 -14.08 -31.94 -21.62
N ALA A 206 -13.93 -33.18 -21.11
CA ALA A 206 -14.20 -34.39 -21.86
C ALA A 206 -15.69 -34.52 -22.23
N GLN A 207 -16.60 -34.17 -21.31
CA GLN A 207 -18.04 -34.17 -21.56
C GLN A 207 -18.42 -33.14 -22.63
N VAL A 208 -17.89 -31.92 -22.53
CA VAL A 208 -18.11 -30.86 -23.52
C VAL A 208 -17.62 -31.29 -24.90
N ALA A 209 -16.40 -31.85 -24.99
CA ALA A 209 -15.85 -32.33 -26.26
C ALA A 209 -16.69 -33.44 -26.89
N ARG A 210 -17.21 -34.38 -26.09
CA ARG A 210 -18.13 -35.43 -26.57
C ARG A 210 -19.44 -34.85 -27.08
N ALA A 211 -20.05 -33.93 -26.35
CA ALA A 211 -21.29 -33.29 -26.76
C ALA A 211 -21.12 -32.46 -28.04
N GLU A 212 -19.97 -31.81 -28.22
CA GLU A 212 -19.63 -31.07 -29.43
C GLU A 212 -19.42 -32.00 -30.63
N ALA A 213 -18.70 -33.12 -30.46
CA ALA A 213 -18.56 -34.14 -31.50
C ALA A 213 -19.91 -34.70 -31.96
N GLN A 214 -20.82 -34.99 -31.02
CA GLN A 214 -22.18 -35.45 -31.34
C GLN A 214 -22.98 -34.40 -32.12
N ARG A 215 -22.86 -33.11 -31.77
CA ARG A 215 -23.53 -32.04 -32.52
C ARG A 215 -22.97 -31.90 -33.95
N LEU A 216 -21.65 -32.09 -34.11
CA LEU A 216 -21.00 -32.08 -35.42
C LEU A 216 -21.47 -33.27 -36.28
N GLU A 217 -21.51 -34.47 -35.71
CA GLU A 217 -22.03 -35.68 -36.38
C GLU A 217 -23.49 -35.52 -36.81
N GLN A 218 -24.31 -34.90 -35.96
CA GLN A 218 -25.71 -34.61 -36.25
C GLN A 218 -25.90 -33.41 -37.18
N GLY A 219 -24.83 -32.71 -37.58
CA GLY A 219 -24.90 -31.53 -38.45
C GLY A 219 -25.66 -30.34 -37.85
N THR A 220 -25.83 -30.32 -36.52
CA THR A 220 -26.59 -29.27 -35.81
C THR A 220 -25.71 -28.11 -35.34
N VAL A 221 -24.39 -28.21 -35.51
CA VAL A 221 -23.45 -27.12 -35.25
C VAL A 221 -23.68 -26.03 -36.28
N VAL A 222 -24.14 -24.88 -35.80
CA VAL A 222 -24.37 -23.70 -36.63
C VAL A 222 -23.09 -22.90 -36.72
N ASP A 223 -22.49 -22.86 -37.89
CA ASP A 223 -21.48 -21.86 -38.21
C ASP A 223 -22.17 -20.56 -38.68
N GLY A 224 -22.04 -19.51 -37.87
CA GLY A 224 -22.67 -18.23 -38.14
C GLY A 224 -22.13 -17.55 -39.40
N GLN A 225 -20.84 -17.73 -39.70
CA GLN A 225 -20.23 -17.14 -40.91
C GLN A 225 -20.80 -17.80 -42.16
N GLN A 226 -20.82 -19.14 -42.21
CA GLN A 226 -21.35 -19.89 -43.35
C GLN A 226 -22.83 -19.62 -43.61
N LYS A 227 -23.64 -19.39 -42.56
CA LYS A 227 -25.05 -19.00 -42.72
C LYS A 227 -25.20 -17.60 -43.33
N VAL A 228 -24.37 -16.65 -42.91
CA VAL A 228 -24.38 -15.28 -43.46
C VAL A 228 -23.93 -15.31 -44.92
N ASP A 229 -22.83 -15.99 -45.22
CA ASP A 229 -22.31 -16.13 -46.59
C ASP A 229 -23.31 -16.83 -47.50
N GLY A 230 -23.94 -17.90 -47.03
CA GLY A 230 -25.01 -18.60 -47.75
C GLY A 230 -26.23 -17.71 -48.02
N TYR A 231 -26.65 -16.91 -47.04
CA TYR A 231 -27.76 -15.97 -47.20
C TYR A 231 -27.43 -14.84 -48.19
N LEU A 232 -26.22 -14.28 -48.13
CA LEU A 232 -25.74 -13.26 -49.06
C LEU A 232 -25.66 -13.81 -50.49
N MET A 233 -25.15 -15.03 -50.67
CA MET A 233 -25.12 -15.70 -51.98
C MET A 233 -26.52 -15.95 -52.54
N GLN A 234 -27.48 -16.38 -51.70
CA GLN A 234 -28.88 -16.54 -52.12
C GLN A 234 -29.51 -15.21 -52.56
N ARG A 235 -29.28 -14.14 -51.80
CA ARG A 235 -29.71 -12.78 -52.17
C ARG A 235 -29.12 -12.31 -53.50
N LEU A 236 -27.82 -12.52 -53.72
CA LEU A 236 -27.15 -12.16 -54.97
C LEU A 236 -27.74 -12.93 -56.17
N VAL A 237 -28.08 -14.22 -55.99
CA VAL A 237 -28.72 -15.03 -57.02
C VAL A 237 -30.15 -14.57 -57.30
N GLU A 238 -30.93 -14.22 -56.28
CA GLU A 238 -32.28 -13.65 -56.44
C GLU A 238 -32.25 -12.31 -57.18
N GLU A 239 -31.26 -11.46 -56.90
CA GLU A 239 -31.05 -10.18 -57.60
C GLU A 239 -30.67 -10.40 -59.07
N GLN A 240 -29.80 -11.38 -59.38
CA GLN A 240 -29.45 -11.74 -60.76
C GLN A 240 -30.64 -12.34 -61.54
N GLN A 241 -31.46 -13.18 -60.91
CA GLN A 241 -32.66 -13.75 -61.53
C GLN A 241 -33.73 -12.69 -61.81
N LYS A 242 -33.92 -11.73 -60.90
CA LYS A 242 -34.80 -10.56 -61.15
C LYS A 242 -34.29 -9.71 -62.32
N ALA A 243 -32.98 -9.48 -62.42
CA ALA A 243 -32.38 -8.73 -63.52
C ALA A 243 -32.50 -9.45 -64.88
N ALA A 244 -32.49 -10.79 -64.90
CA ALA A 244 -32.70 -11.58 -66.12
C ALA A 244 -34.18 -11.70 -66.52
N ALA A 245 -35.11 -11.56 -65.57
CA ALA A 245 -36.56 -11.60 -65.80
C ALA A 245 -37.16 -10.23 -66.16
N GLU A 246 -36.43 -9.13 -65.95
CA GLU A 246 -36.82 -7.82 -66.49
C GLU A 246 -36.59 -7.79 -68.02
N PRO A 247 -37.64 -7.61 -68.85
CA PRO A 247 -37.45 -7.41 -70.28
C PRO A 247 -36.75 -6.07 -70.52
N VAL A 248 -35.61 -6.10 -71.22
CA VAL A 248 -34.89 -4.90 -71.69
C VAL A 248 -35.89 -3.98 -72.43
N PRO A 249 -36.15 -2.75 -71.95
CA PRO A 249 -37.05 -1.84 -72.63
C PRO A 249 -36.43 -1.39 -73.96
N VAL A 250 -37.10 -1.73 -75.06
CA VAL A 250 -36.75 -1.26 -76.41
C VAL A 250 -37.06 0.25 -76.49
N PRO A 251 -36.07 1.13 -76.77
CA PRO A 251 -36.32 2.56 -76.85
C PRO A 251 -37.09 2.94 -78.13
N VAL A 252 -38.32 3.44 -77.97
CA VAL A 252 -39.09 4.05 -79.07
C VAL A 252 -38.72 5.53 -79.16
N GLY A 253 -38.16 5.91 -80.31
CA GLY A 253 -37.54 7.21 -80.56
C GLY A 253 -38.50 8.41 -80.52
N ARG A 254 -38.01 9.52 -79.96
CA ARG A 254 -38.65 10.84 -79.99
C ARG A 254 -38.02 11.67 -81.12
N GLY A 255 -38.85 12.08 -82.09
CA GLY A 255 -38.48 12.83 -83.28
C GLY A 255 -37.92 14.25 -83.03
N PRO A 256 -37.47 14.93 -84.11
CA PRO A 256 -36.47 16.00 -84.05
C PRO A 256 -36.97 17.35 -83.52
N ALA A 257 -35.99 18.14 -83.08
CA ALA A 257 -36.10 19.42 -82.40
C ALA A 257 -36.88 20.50 -83.16
N ARG A 258 -37.65 21.31 -82.41
CA ARG A 258 -38.16 22.61 -82.83
C ARG A 258 -37.46 23.72 -82.06
N ALA A 259 -36.80 24.60 -82.79
CA ALA A 259 -36.23 25.85 -82.32
C ALA A 259 -37.33 26.86 -81.95
N ALA A 260 -37.10 27.64 -80.89
CA ALA A 260 -37.83 28.88 -80.63
C ALA A 260 -36.83 30.04 -80.50
N ARG A 261 -37.05 31.07 -81.31
CA ARG A 261 -36.43 32.40 -81.24
C ARG A 261 -37.28 33.29 -80.34
N ARG A 262 -36.59 34.18 -79.60
CA ARG A 262 -37.03 35.41 -78.92
C ARG A 262 -37.92 35.28 -77.70
#